data_AF-A0A6A6QIV0-F1
#
_entry.id   AF-A0A6A6QIV0-F1
#
_cell.length_a   1.000
_cell.length_b   1.000
_cell.length_c   1.000
_cell.angle_alpha   90.00
_cell.angle_beta   90.00
_cell.angle_gamma   90.00
#
_symmetry.space_group_name_H-M   'P 1'
#
loop_
_entity.id
_entity.type
_entity.pdbx_description
1 polymer ?
#
loop_
_entity_poly.entity_id
_entity_poly.type
_entity_poly.pdbx_seq_one_letter_code
_entity_poly.pdbx_strand_id
1 'polypeptide(L)'
;MASFKSPALNSFASLTAALSRIPSQNRDTLQELSHDASDLITAADALHVYEIEGEPDDLVFVTVQVEWLKNHPREDHRGTKFPAGAVFLASTRNRSFGRVVEQLEHITGEKPQHHLNGHVVLFGTFAVVRTSDSTAKDTSLDAVKTATKNITITLSQLSKTTITSRYVWHHGPHLRPLTHFISSTTPSIRNNLLALTISASISSLPSSSTPDPHTNTTTDWRTLETYARRLRLPIILLDPTTIPCHYTYLNHVLKNLGELVPALFPASVYTENVNHYLDLAHVLVYRVVAAAARRHSAAVASKVDAAIPPHHEGVWPRACVSARAYPRERCRMKRALPAMKQLAWYTDMGMMPLGSARASSAAGVARVLLGPGRATDAVMCVPVEIAFRGGAFRVSSAGTFCVYTLDRTKESGRAEALFHAQVAEAVVGGVEGFVKGFYERRKNQWGYQPEGLGQVPDGVAVMWGEVYQGLIKQLRGVAQGEAGKGWSEEEKRDVQSVVKALGTGSFTTAVVGVLRKRARKGKSNGCWISG
;
A
#
# COMPACT_ATOMS: atom_id res chain seq x y z
N MET A 1 -13.56 -28.54 -28.89
CA MET A 1 -12.15 -28.78 -28.46
C MET A 1 -12.16 -29.23 -27.01
N ALA A 2 -11.32 -30.20 -26.63
CA ALA A 2 -11.23 -30.65 -25.24
C ALA A 2 -10.60 -29.55 -24.37
N SER A 3 -11.19 -29.27 -23.20
CA SER A 3 -10.67 -28.28 -22.25
C SER A 3 -9.34 -28.77 -21.67
N PHE A 4 -8.28 -27.97 -21.80
CA PHE A 4 -6.97 -28.27 -21.22
C PHE A 4 -7.05 -28.21 -19.69
N LYS A 5 -6.44 -29.18 -19.00
CA LYS A 5 -6.27 -29.19 -17.55
C LYS A 5 -4.86 -29.64 -17.17
N SER A 6 -4.16 -28.86 -16.35
CA SER A 6 -2.88 -29.27 -15.77
C SER A 6 -3.07 -30.24 -14.61
N PRO A 7 -1.99 -30.90 -14.13
CA PRO A 7 -1.98 -31.52 -12.81
C PRO A 7 -2.37 -30.54 -11.70
N ALA A 8 -2.84 -31.08 -10.57
CA ALA A 8 -3.16 -30.28 -9.38
C ALA A 8 -1.89 -29.67 -8.80
N LEU A 9 -2.00 -28.41 -8.37
CA LEU A 9 -0.97 -27.58 -7.80
C LEU A 9 -1.37 -27.23 -6.37
N ASN A 10 -0.40 -27.31 -5.46
CA ASN A 10 -0.61 -27.05 -4.03
C ASN A 10 0.07 -25.74 -3.57
N SER A 11 0.72 -25.02 -4.49
CA SER A 11 1.41 -23.76 -4.20
C SER A 11 1.61 -22.92 -5.47
N PHE A 12 1.86 -21.61 -5.31
CA PHE A 12 2.19 -20.71 -6.42
C PHE A 12 3.58 -20.93 -7.00
N ALA A 13 4.54 -21.34 -6.18
CA ALA A 13 5.84 -21.79 -6.69
C ALA A 13 5.66 -22.93 -7.72
N SER A 14 4.69 -23.83 -7.47
CA SER A 14 4.33 -24.89 -8.40
C SER A 14 3.61 -24.38 -9.66
N LEU A 15 2.83 -23.29 -9.57
CA LEU A 15 2.20 -22.65 -10.74
C LEU A 15 3.24 -22.12 -11.71
N THR A 16 4.21 -21.35 -11.21
CA THR A 16 5.27 -20.77 -12.06
C THR A 16 6.03 -21.87 -12.80
N ALA A 17 6.37 -22.96 -12.11
CA ALA A 17 6.99 -24.12 -12.74
C ALA A 17 6.07 -24.79 -13.77
N ALA A 18 4.77 -24.90 -13.47
CA ALA A 18 3.79 -25.51 -14.38
C ALA A 18 3.60 -24.72 -15.67
N LEU A 19 3.63 -23.38 -15.62
CA LEU A 19 3.48 -22.52 -16.79
C LEU A 19 4.55 -22.78 -17.86
N SER A 20 5.81 -22.93 -17.44
CA SER A 20 6.91 -23.27 -18.36
C SER A 20 6.75 -24.63 -19.06
N ARG A 21 5.97 -25.53 -18.45
CA ARG A 21 5.73 -26.91 -18.91
C ARG A 21 4.43 -27.08 -19.69
N ILE A 22 3.69 -26.00 -19.95
CA ILE A 22 2.47 -26.05 -20.77
C ILE A 22 2.85 -26.50 -22.19
N PRO A 23 2.19 -27.54 -22.74
CA PRO A 23 2.41 -27.99 -24.11
C PRO A 23 2.18 -26.85 -25.11
N SER A 24 3.03 -26.73 -26.13
CA SER A 24 2.98 -25.66 -27.13
C SER A 24 1.58 -25.47 -27.74
N GLN A 25 0.91 -26.57 -28.08
CA GLN A 25 -0.44 -26.58 -28.65
C GLN A 25 -1.54 -25.92 -27.80
N ASN A 26 -1.30 -25.68 -26.50
CA ASN A 26 -2.25 -25.01 -25.61
C ASN A 26 -1.82 -23.58 -25.23
N ARG A 27 -0.63 -23.13 -25.64
CA ARG A 27 -0.08 -21.84 -25.21
C ARG A 27 -0.85 -20.68 -25.82
N ASP A 28 -1.13 -20.73 -27.11
CA ASP A 28 -1.80 -19.64 -27.84
C ASP A 28 -3.19 -19.37 -27.26
N THR A 29 -3.99 -20.42 -27.06
CA THR A 29 -5.32 -20.29 -26.42
C THR A 29 -5.24 -19.72 -25.00
N LEU A 30 -4.23 -20.10 -24.22
CA LEU A 30 -4.06 -19.54 -22.86
C LEU A 30 -3.57 -18.09 -22.90
N GLN A 31 -2.78 -17.70 -23.90
CA GLN A 31 -2.37 -16.32 -24.12
C GLN A 31 -3.55 -15.45 -24.56
N GLU A 32 -4.41 -15.93 -25.46
CA GLU A 32 -5.65 -15.27 -25.85
C GLU A 32 -6.56 -15.04 -24.64
N LEU A 33 -6.85 -16.10 -23.86
CA LEU A 33 -7.67 -15.97 -22.64
C LEU A 33 -7.05 -15.01 -21.61
N SER A 34 -5.72 -15.01 -21.51
CA SER A 34 -4.99 -14.08 -20.64
C SER A 34 -5.12 -12.65 -21.11
N HIS A 35 -4.99 -12.40 -22.42
CA HIS A 35 -5.15 -11.09 -23.04
C HIS A 35 -6.57 -10.55 -22.83
N ASP A 36 -7.59 -11.35 -23.15
CA ASP A 36 -8.99 -11.01 -22.95
C ASP A 36 -9.28 -10.62 -21.49
N ALA A 37 -8.77 -11.40 -20.53
CA ALA A 37 -8.93 -11.09 -19.12
C ALA A 37 -8.19 -9.82 -18.69
N SER A 38 -6.98 -9.58 -19.24
CA SER A 38 -6.17 -8.38 -18.98
C SER A 38 -6.85 -7.11 -19.50
N ASP A 39 -7.41 -7.16 -20.72
CA ASP A 39 -8.14 -6.06 -21.32
C ASP A 39 -9.38 -5.70 -20.50
N LEU A 40 -10.11 -6.71 -20.03
CA LEU A 40 -11.31 -6.49 -19.21
C LEU A 40 -11.00 -5.83 -17.87
N ILE A 41 -9.91 -6.20 -17.18
CA ILE A 41 -9.55 -5.59 -15.89
C ILE A 41 -8.87 -4.23 -16.02
N THR A 42 -8.37 -3.88 -17.22
CA THR A 42 -7.74 -2.59 -17.51
C THR A 42 -8.56 -1.75 -18.48
N ALA A 43 -9.85 -2.05 -18.64
CA ALA A 43 -10.74 -1.40 -19.61
C ALA A 43 -10.77 0.14 -19.41
N ALA A 44 -10.19 0.88 -20.36
CA ALA A 44 -10.00 2.33 -20.24
C ALA A 44 -11.32 3.13 -20.20
N ASP A 45 -12.38 2.59 -20.81
CA ASP A 45 -13.71 3.19 -20.91
C ASP A 45 -14.63 2.86 -19.73
N ALA A 46 -14.22 1.95 -18.84
CA ALA A 46 -14.98 1.53 -17.68
C ALA A 46 -14.71 2.40 -16.45
N LEU A 47 -15.67 2.46 -15.53
CA LEU A 47 -15.46 3.03 -14.19
C LEU A 47 -14.68 2.03 -13.33
N HIS A 48 -13.56 2.43 -12.74
CA HIS A 48 -12.84 1.55 -11.81
C HIS A 48 -13.24 1.83 -10.37
N VAL A 49 -13.51 0.75 -9.64
CA VAL A 49 -13.88 0.77 -8.22
C VAL A 49 -12.76 0.11 -7.43
N TYR A 50 -12.16 0.81 -6.47
CA TYR A 50 -11.02 0.31 -5.69
C TYR A 50 -11.38 0.24 -4.22
N GLU A 51 -11.24 -0.93 -3.60
CA GLU A 51 -11.22 -1.02 -2.15
C GLU A 51 -9.84 -0.64 -1.61
N ILE A 52 -9.85 0.22 -0.58
CA ILE A 52 -8.69 0.88 0.02
C ILE A 52 -8.74 0.71 1.54
N GLU A 53 -7.66 0.20 2.12
CA GLU A 53 -7.48 0.03 3.57
C GLU A 53 -6.94 1.31 4.24
N GLY A 54 -6.46 2.29 3.47
CA GLY A 54 -6.00 3.60 3.98
C GLY A 54 -4.61 3.54 4.63
N GLU A 55 -3.85 2.50 4.32
CA GLU A 55 -2.43 2.39 4.62
C GLU A 55 -1.60 3.24 3.64
N PRO A 56 -0.35 3.61 3.97
CA PRO A 56 0.43 4.55 3.15
C PRO A 56 0.66 4.10 1.70
N ASP A 57 0.83 2.81 1.47
CA ASP A 57 0.95 2.21 0.13
C ASP A 57 -0.33 2.37 -0.70
N ASP A 58 -1.50 2.17 -0.07
CA ASP A 58 -2.79 2.44 -0.72
C ASP A 58 -2.95 3.92 -1.08
N LEU A 59 -2.47 4.84 -0.23
CA LEU A 59 -2.57 6.28 -0.49
C LEU A 59 -1.64 6.73 -1.62
N VAL A 60 -0.46 6.11 -1.73
CA VAL A 60 0.41 6.27 -2.91
C VAL A 60 -0.28 5.71 -4.15
N PHE A 61 -0.91 4.54 -4.06
CA PHE A 61 -1.71 3.98 -5.15
C PHE A 61 -2.83 4.94 -5.59
N VAL A 62 -3.60 5.51 -4.65
CA VAL A 62 -4.64 6.52 -4.95
C VAL A 62 -4.03 7.70 -5.69
N THR A 63 -2.86 8.20 -5.25
CA THR A 63 -2.14 9.30 -5.93
C THR A 63 -1.81 8.94 -7.37
N VAL A 64 -1.20 7.78 -7.60
CA VAL A 64 -0.81 7.31 -8.92
C VAL A 64 -2.03 7.13 -9.84
N GLN A 65 -3.15 6.61 -9.33
CA GLN A 65 -4.36 6.43 -10.14
C GLN A 65 -5.04 7.76 -10.48
N VAL A 66 -5.15 8.67 -9.51
CA VAL A 66 -5.78 9.98 -9.74
C VAL A 66 -5.00 10.80 -10.76
N GLU A 67 -3.66 10.86 -10.63
CA GLU A 67 -2.84 11.60 -11.59
C GLU A 67 -2.85 10.96 -12.99
N TRP A 68 -2.91 9.63 -13.07
CA TRP A 68 -3.10 8.97 -14.35
C TRP A 68 -4.42 9.35 -15.01
N LEU A 69 -5.52 9.25 -14.28
CA LEU A 69 -6.88 9.54 -14.76
C LEU A 69 -7.05 11.01 -15.18
N LYS A 70 -6.39 11.95 -14.48
CA LYS A 70 -6.36 13.36 -14.89
C LYS A 70 -5.64 13.58 -16.23
N ASN A 71 -4.56 12.84 -16.47
CA ASN A 71 -3.74 12.97 -17.68
C ASN A 71 -4.26 12.12 -18.86
N HIS A 72 -5.16 11.17 -18.59
CA HIS A 72 -5.75 10.28 -19.59
C HIS A 72 -7.29 10.41 -19.55
N PRO A 73 -7.84 11.54 -20.02
CA PRO A 73 -9.28 11.69 -20.12
C PRO A 73 -9.86 10.62 -21.04
N ARG A 74 -11.12 10.24 -20.79
CA ARG A 74 -11.86 9.33 -21.67
C ARG A 74 -12.26 10.06 -22.93
N GLU A 75 -12.42 9.33 -24.03
CA GLU A 75 -12.82 9.89 -25.32
C GLU A 75 -14.04 9.14 -25.85
N ASP A 76 -15.13 9.85 -26.16
CA ASP A 76 -16.32 9.22 -26.73
C ASP A 76 -16.15 8.86 -28.21
N HIS A 77 -17.15 8.20 -28.78
CA HIS A 77 -17.19 7.81 -30.20
C HIS A 77 -17.13 8.99 -31.19
N ARG A 78 -17.24 10.23 -30.71
CA ARG A 78 -17.14 11.47 -31.50
C ARG A 78 -15.83 12.20 -31.30
N GLY A 79 -14.92 11.65 -30.49
CA GLY A 79 -13.65 12.28 -30.14
C GLY A 79 -13.73 13.30 -29.01
N THR A 80 -14.87 13.41 -28.32
CA THR A 80 -15.06 14.36 -27.22
C THR A 80 -14.42 13.80 -25.95
N LYS A 81 -13.51 14.58 -25.35
CA LYS A 81 -12.81 14.20 -24.12
C LYS A 81 -13.62 14.51 -22.87
N PHE A 82 -13.79 13.53 -22.00
CA PHE A 82 -14.45 13.63 -20.71
C PHE A 82 -13.47 13.29 -19.57
N PRO A 83 -13.56 13.96 -18.41
CA PRO A 83 -12.71 13.63 -17.27
C PRO A 83 -12.91 12.18 -16.84
N ALA A 84 -11.81 11.43 -16.74
CA ALA A 84 -11.86 10.08 -16.19
C ALA A 84 -12.03 10.14 -14.67
N GLY A 85 -12.68 9.12 -14.10
CA GLY A 85 -13.03 9.09 -12.67
C GLY A 85 -12.95 7.68 -12.10
N ALA A 86 -12.95 7.60 -10.77
CA ALA A 86 -12.86 6.36 -10.02
C ALA A 86 -13.67 6.43 -8.71
N VAL A 87 -14.07 5.27 -8.20
CA VAL A 87 -14.72 5.13 -6.89
C VAL A 87 -13.78 4.42 -5.94
N PHE A 88 -13.51 5.04 -4.79
CA PHE A 88 -12.71 4.47 -3.72
C PHE A 88 -13.63 4.02 -2.58
N LEU A 89 -13.58 2.74 -2.23
CA LEU A 89 -14.32 2.16 -1.12
C LEU A 89 -13.38 2.10 0.08
N ALA A 90 -13.73 2.80 1.16
CA ALA A 90 -12.88 2.89 2.33
C ALA A 90 -13.69 2.67 3.62
N SER A 91 -13.20 1.81 4.49
CA SER A 91 -13.90 1.46 5.72
C SER A 91 -13.75 2.52 6.81
N THR A 92 -14.53 2.40 7.89
CA THR A 92 -14.36 3.25 9.09
C THR A 92 -13.23 2.80 10.02
N ARG A 93 -12.67 1.60 9.80
CA ARG A 93 -11.55 1.07 10.59
C ARG A 93 -10.36 2.02 10.46
N ASN A 94 -9.59 2.22 11.54
CA ASN A 94 -8.33 2.99 11.52
C ASN A 94 -8.40 4.35 10.80
N ARG A 95 -9.58 5.01 10.78
CA ARG A 95 -9.82 6.23 10.02
C ARG A 95 -9.58 6.11 8.50
N SER A 96 -9.60 4.92 7.90
CA SER A 96 -9.30 4.71 6.47
C SER A 96 -10.13 5.62 5.56
N PHE A 97 -11.45 5.71 5.78
CA PHE A 97 -12.32 6.64 5.07
C PHE A 97 -11.84 8.09 5.17
N GLY A 98 -11.50 8.55 6.39
CA GLY A 98 -11.00 9.91 6.62
C GLY A 98 -9.67 10.14 5.91
N ARG A 99 -8.73 9.20 5.99
CA ARG A 99 -7.42 9.29 5.34
C ARG A 99 -7.53 9.37 3.82
N VAL A 100 -8.42 8.57 3.20
CA VAL A 100 -8.63 8.60 1.75
C VAL A 100 -9.27 9.91 1.30
N VAL A 101 -10.23 10.44 2.08
CA VAL A 101 -10.83 11.76 1.83
C VAL A 101 -9.77 12.87 1.93
N GLU A 102 -8.98 12.88 3.01
CA GLU A 102 -7.88 13.84 3.21
C GLU A 102 -6.84 13.73 2.07
N GLN A 103 -6.52 12.52 1.62
CA GLN A 103 -5.60 12.28 0.50
C GLN A 103 -6.16 12.82 -0.82
N LEU A 104 -7.44 12.60 -1.13
CA LEU A 104 -8.04 13.14 -2.35
C LEU A 104 -8.14 14.66 -2.32
N GLU A 105 -8.51 15.27 -1.20
CA GLU A 105 -8.48 16.73 -1.02
C GLU A 105 -7.07 17.27 -1.27
N HIS A 106 -6.05 16.60 -0.72
CA HIS A 106 -4.65 16.96 -0.89
C HIS A 106 -4.18 16.86 -2.35
N ILE A 107 -4.53 15.78 -3.06
CA ILE A 107 -4.09 15.55 -4.45
C ILE A 107 -4.86 16.44 -5.45
N THR A 108 -6.17 16.57 -5.28
CA THR A 108 -7.03 17.32 -6.21
C THR A 108 -6.98 18.82 -5.94
N GLY A 109 -6.77 19.23 -4.69
CA GLY A 109 -6.92 20.63 -4.25
C GLY A 109 -8.38 21.10 -4.24
N GLU A 110 -9.33 20.18 -4.43
CA GLU A 110 -10.76 20.48 -4.43
C GLU A 110 -11.34 20.33 -3.02
N LYS A 111 -12.37 21.12 -2.72
CA LYS A 111 -13.10 20.99 -1.44
C LYS A 111 -14.00 19.76 -1.50
N PRO A 112 -14.08 18.97 -0.41
CA PRO A 112 -14.94 17.79 -0.36
C PRO A 112 -16.41 18.17 -0.47
N GLN A 113 -17.14 17.50 -1.37
CA GLN A 113 -18.59 17.61 -1.47
C GLN A 113 -19.24 16.41 -0.78
N HIS A 114 -19.92 16.65 0.35
CA HIS A 114 -20.53 15.59 1.15
C HIS A 114 -21.94 15.25 0.65
N HIS A 115 -22.19 13.96 0.40
CA HIS A 115 -23.47 13.42 -0.03
C HIS A 115 -23.89 12.23 0.84
N LEU A 116 -25.17 11.87 0.75
CA LEU A 116 -25.75 10.72 1.47
C LEU A 116 -25.39 10.72 2.96
N ASN A 117 -25.66 11.83 3.65
CA ASN A 117 -25.33 12.04 5.07
C ASN A 117 -23.84 11.89 5.40
N GLY A 118 -22.96 12.29 4.47
CA GLY A 118 -21.51 12.21 4.64
C GLY A 118 -20.93 10.81 4.48
N HIS A 119 -21.72 9.83 4.04
CA HIS A 119 -21.21 8.50 3.67
C HIS A 119 -20.55 8.47 2.30
N VAL A 120 -20.79 9.48 1.46
CA VAL A 120 -20.12 9.65 0.17
C VAL A 120 -19.52 11.04 0.11
N VAL A 121 -18.27 11.13 -0.35
CA VAL A 121 -17.58 12.40 -0.58
C VAL A 121 -17.10 12.43 -2.03
N LEU A 122 -17.41 13.51 -2.74
CA LEU A 122 -17.03 13.70 -4.14
C LEU A 122 -15.96 14.79 -4.28
N PHE A 123 -15.06 14.55 -5.23
CA PHE A 123 -14.03 15.48 -5.74
C PHE A 123 -14.10 15.39 -7.28
N GLY A 124 -14.96 16.20 -7.90
CA GLY A 124 -15.24 16.11 -9.34
C GLY A 124 -15.76 14.73 -9.74
N THR A 125 -14.97 14.00 -10.54
CA THR A 125 -15.28 12.64 -11.02
C THR A 125 -14.78 11.51 -10.11
N PHE A 126 -14.17 11.85 -8.97
CA PHE A 126 -13.71 10.90 -7.97
C PHE A 126 -14.69 10.84 -6.79
N ALA A 127 -14.98 9.63 -6.31
CA ALA A 127 -15.82 9.42 -5.14
C ALA A 127 -15.10 8.58 -4.08
N VAL A 128 -15.33 8.92 -2.81
CA VAL A 128 -15.03 8.04 -1.67
C VAL A 128 -16.35 7.60 -1.07
N VAL A 129 -16.58 6.28 -1.00
CA VAL A 129 -17.76 5.70 -0.37
C VAL A 129 -17.34 5.02 0.92
N ARG A 130 -17.98 5.41 2.01
CA ARG A 130 -17.79 4.82 3.33
C ARG A 130 -18.39 3.42 3.36
N THR A 131 -17.57 2.42 3.67
CA THR A 131 -17.98 1.03 3.83
C THR A 131 -17.88 0.57 5.28
N SER A 132 -18.49 -0.58 5.59
CA SER A 132 -18.27 -1.27 6.85
C SER A 132 -16.88 -1.91 6.90
N ASP A 133 -16.35 -2.10 8.10
CA ASP A 133 -15.13 -2.89 8.30
C ASP A 133 -15.34 -4.34 7.83
N SER A 134 -14.67 -4.71 6.74
CA SER A 134 -14.75 -6.03 6.10
C SER A 134 -14.08 -7.14 6.93
N THR A 135 -13.30 -6.76 7.94
CA THR A 135 -12.56 -7.67 8.82
C THR A 135 -13.30 -7.97 10.13
N ALA A 136 -14.35 -7.20 10.43
CA ALA A 136 -15.12 -7.33 11.65
C ALA A 136 -15.90 -8.66 11.67
N LYS A 137 -15.75 -9.43 12.75
CA LYS A 137 -16.44 -10.73 12.91
C LYS A 137 -17.97 -10.57 12.85
N ASP A 138 -18.48 -9.57 13.56
CA ASP A 138 -19.88 -9.21 13.62
C ASP A 138 -20.08 -7.87 12.91
N THR A 139 -20.13 -7.89 11.59
CA THR A 139 -20.48 -6.69 10.83
C THR A 139 -21.97 -6.40 11.00
N SER A 140 -22.32 -5.20 11.45
CA SER A 140 -23.71 -4.76 11.53
C SER A 140 -24.39 -4.87 10.16
N LEU A 141 -25.46 -5.66 10.07
CA LEU A 141 -26.23 -5.84 8.84
C LEU A 141 -26.73 -4.50 8.27
N ASP A 142 -27.11 -3.57 9.15
CA ASP A 142 -27.57 -2.25 8.75
C ASP A 142 -26.43 -1.40 8.17
N ALA A 143 -25.22 -1.53 8.70
CA ALA A 143 -24.04 -0.88 8.14
C ALA A 143 -23.72 -1.44 6.73
N VAL A 144 -23.81 -2.76 6.55
CA VAL A 144 -23.59 -3.41 5.24
C VAL A 144 -24.67 -3.02 4.23
N LYS A 145 -25.95 -2.97 4.64
CA LYS A 145 -27.07 -2.50 3.80
C LYS A 145 -26.90 -1.05 3.40
N THR A 146 -26.51 -0.19 4.34
CA THR A 146 -26.24 1.22 4.09
C THR A 146 -25.10 1.40 3.11
N ALA A 147 -23.98 0.68 3.29
CA ALA A 147 -22.86 0.68 2.37
C ALA A 147 -23.30 0.21 0.97
N THR A 148 -24.04 -0.90 0.88
CA THR A 148 -24.56 -1.45 -0.40
C THR A 148 -25.43 -0.43 -1.14
N LYS A 149 -26.33 0.25 -0.42
CA LYS A 149 -27.17 1.32 -0.97
C LYS A 149 -26.33 2.48 -1.49
N ASN A 150 -25.38 2.97 -0.70
CA ASN A 150 -24.55 4.12 -1.05
C ASN A 150 -23.64 3.81 -2.25
N ILE A 151 -23.05 2.61 -2.31
CA ILE A 151 -22.27 2.14 -3.45
C ILE A 151 -23.17 2.08 -4.69
N THR A 152 -24.36 1.48 -4.58
CA THR A 152 -25.32 1.35 -5.70
C THR A 152 -25.72 2.72 -6.27
N ILE A 153 -26.03 3.69 -5.40
CA ILE A 153 -26.37 5.06 -5.82
C ILE A 153 -25.17 5.73 -6.48
N THR A 154 -23.98 5.63 -5.89
CA THR A 154 -22.75 6.24 -6.41
C THR A 154 -22.40 5.69 -7.79
N LEU A 155 -22.42 4.37 -7.96
CA LEU A 155 -22.20 3.72 -9.25
C LEU A 155 -23.24 4.16 -10.28
N SER A 156 -24.52 4.24 -9.91
CA SER A 156 -25.58 4.68 -10.83
C SER A 156 -25.40 6.12 -11.32
N GLN A 157 -24.74 6.98 -10.56
CA GLN A 157 -24.48 8.37 -10.97
C GLN A 157 -23.18 8.50 -11.75
N LEU A 158 -22.10 7.89 -11.28
CA LEU A 158 -20.80 7.98 -11.95
C LEU A 158 -20.68 7.07 -13.17
N SER A 159 -21.46 6.00 -13.29
CA SER A 159 -21.48 5.22 -14.52
C SER A 159 -22.02 6.01 -15.71
N LYS A 160 -22.92 6.99 -15.47
CA LYS A 160 -23.43 7.90 -16.51
C LYS A 160 -22.36 8.82 -17.09
N THR A 161 -21.24 9.01 -16.38
CA THR A 161 -20.09 9.78 -16.87
C THR A 161 -19.10 8.90 -17.65
N THR A 162 -19.41 7.61 -17.81
CA THR A 162 -18.62 6.65 -18.60
C THR A 162 -19.35 6.32 -19.89
N ILE A 163 -18.60 5.93 -20.92
CA ILE A 163 -19.15 5.63 -22.25
C ILE A 163 -20.01 4.36 -22.20
N THR A 164 -19.56 3.35 -21.46
CA THR A 164 -20.21 2.03 -21.43
C THR A 164 -21.18 1.84 -20.27
N SER A 165 -21.19 2.75 -19.29
CA SER A 165 -21.87 2.55 -18.00
C SER A 165 -21.42 1.30 -17.23
N ARG A 166 -20.31 0.69 -17.66
CA ARG A 166 -19.73 -0.51 -17.06
C ARG A 166 -18.65 -0.18 -16.06
N TYR A 167 -18.34 -1.13 -15.18
CA TYR A 167 -17.32 -0.94 -14.16
C TYR A 167 -16.48 -2.19 -13.89
N VAL A 168 -15.24 -1.96 -13.51
CA VAL A 168 -14.30 -2.97 -13.02
C VAL A 168 -14.16 -2.80 -11.52
N TRP A 169 -14.25 -3.91 -10.77
CA TRP A 169 -14.17 -3.88 -9.32
C TRP A 169 -12.88 -4.52 -8.81
N HIS A 170 -12.06 -3.73 -8.11
CA HIS A 170 -10.82 -4.17 -7.49
C HIS A 170 -10.99 -4.30 -5.98
N HIS A 171 -11.28 -5.52 -5.54
CA HIS A 171 -11.62 -5.85 -4.17
C HIS A 171 -10.39 -6.16 -3.31
N GLY A 172 -10.51 -5.93 -2.01
CA GLY A 172 -9.59 -6.40 -0.99
C GLY A 172 -9.72 -7.91 -0.74
N PRO A 173 -9.10 -8.42 0.34
CA PRO A 173 -9.04 -9.85 0.61
C PRO A 173 -10.32 -10.48 1.15
N HIS A 174 -11.26 -9.72 1.71
CA HIS A 174 -12.41 -10.28 2.42
C HIS A 174 -13.68 -10.31 1.55
N LEU A 175 -14.13 -11.49 1.15
CA LEU A 175 -15.17 -11.65 0.11
C LEU A 175 -16.60 -11.34 0.57
N ARG A 176 -16.89 -11.41 1.87
CA ARG A 176 -18.26 -11.33 2.38
C ARG A 176 -18.99 -10.02 2.03
N PRO A 177 -18.38 -8.83 2.15
CA PRO A 177 -19.02 -7.59 1.70
C PRO A 177 -19.30 -7.58 0.19
N LEU A 178 -18.41 -8.13 -0.64
CA LEU A 178 -18.61 -8.21 -2.08
C LEU A 178 -19.74 -9.18 -2.45
N THR A 179 -19.77 -10.38 -1.88
CA THR A 179 -20.84 -11.35 -2.17
C THR A 179 -22.19 -10.83 -1.71
N HIS A 180 -22.25 -10.12 -0.57
CA HIS A 180 -23.45 -9.41 -0.13
C HIS A 180 -23.84 -8.29 -1.12
N PHE A 181 -22.88 -7.47 -1.57
CA PHE A 181 -23.15 -6.41 -2.54
C PHE A 181 -23.75 -6.99 -3.84
N ILE A 182 -23.14 -8.03 -4.40
CA ILE A 182 -23.63 -8.68 -5.63
C ILE A 182 -25.03 -9.25 -5.41
N SER A 183 -25.27 -9.93 -4.29
CA SER A 183 -26.58 -10.54 -4.00
C SER A 183 -27.69 -9.51 -3.78
N SER A 184 -27.35 -8.37 -3.17
CA SER A 184 -28.32 -7.38 -2.68
C SER A 184 -28.46 -6.13 -3.54
N THR A 185 -27.67 -6.00 -4.62
CA THR A 185 -27.81 -4.89 -5.57
C THR A 185 -28.86 -5.18 -6.66
N THR A 186 -29.05 -4.27 -7.61
CA THR A 186 -30.03 -4.41 -8.70
C THR A 186 -29.45 -5.23 -9.87
N PRO A 187 -30.31 -5.85 -10.72
CA PRO A 187 -29.82 -6.53 -11.93
C PRO A 187 -29.02 -5.61 -12.85
N SER A 188 -29.43 -4.34 -12.99
CA SER A 188 -28.73 -3.36 -13.82
C SER A 188 -27.28 -3.15 -13.36
N ILE A 189 -27.07 -2.95 -12.06
CA ILE A 189 -25.71 -2.82 -11.51
C ILE A 189 -24.91 -4.10 -11.71
N ARG A 190 -25.48 -5.27 -11.38
CA ARG A 190 -24.79 -6.55 -11.57
C ARG A 190 -24.35 -6.80 -13.01
N ASN A 191 -25.21 -6.50 -13.98
CA ASN A 191 -24.94 -6.76 -15.40
C ASN A 191 -23.91 -5.79 -16.00
N ASN A 192 -23.63 -4.69 -15.32
CA ASN A 192 -22.62 -3.71 -15.74
C ASN A 192 -21.23 -3.97 -15.16
N LEU A 193 -21.09 -4.93 -14.23
CA LEU A 193 -19.78 -5.39 -13.77
C LEU A 193 -19.07 -6.11 -14.94
N LEU A 194 -17.85 -5.69 -15.28
CA LEU A 194 -17.04 -6.27 -16.36
C LEU A 194 -16.12 -7.37 -15.86
N ALA A 195 -15.38 -7.06 -14.81
CA ALA A 195 -14.38 -7.94 -14.23
C ALA A 195 -14.19 -7.62 -12.76
N LEU A 196 -13.68 -8.61 -12.03
CA LEU A 196 -13.42 -8.51 -10.61
C LEU A 196 -11.98 -8.91 -10.33
N THR A 197 -11.24 -8.11 -9.58
CA THR A 197 -9.95 -8.52 -9.03
C THR A 197 -10.06 -8.72 -7.51
N ILE A 198 -9.42 -9.75 -6.96
CA ILE A 198 -9.35 -10.02 -5.51
C ILE A 198 -7.90 -9.93 -5.05
N SER A 199 -7.61 -9.07 -4.08
CA SER A 199 -6.26 -8.91 -3.52
C SER A 199 -5.98 -9.91 -2.41
N ALA A 200 -4.72 -10.36 -2.26
CA ALA A 200 -4.28 -11.36 -1.28
C ALA A 200 -5.19 -12.62 -1.22
N SER A 201 -5.67 -13.04 -2.40
CA SER A 201 -6.68 -14.10 -2.58
C SER A 201 -6.29 -15.43 -1.95
N ILE A 202 -5.01 -15.78 -2.08
CA ILE A 202 -4.55 -17.16 -2.00
C ILE A 202 -4.13 -17.50 -0.59
N SER A 203 -3.42 -16.58 0.05
CA SER A 203 -3.14 -16.67 1.49
C SER A 203 -4.44 -16.73 2.32
N SER A 204 -5.57 -16.32 1.75
CA SER A 204 -6.92 -16.43 2.33
C SER A 204 -7.70 -17.69 1.94
N LEU A 205 -7.13 -18.60 1.12
CA LEU A 205 -7.75 -19.90 0.86
C LEU A 205 -7.74 -20.74 2.14
N PRO A 206 -8.82 -21.48 2.45
CA PRO A 206 -8.88 -22.28 3.66
C PRO A 206 -7.80 -23.36 3.64
N SER A 207 -6.75 -23.18 4.45
CA SER A 207 -5.79 -24.24 4.76
C SER A 207 -6.31 -25.12 5.89
N SER A 208 -5.94 -26.40 5.92
CA SER A 208 -6.41 -27.36 6.92
C SER A 208 -5.84 -27.13 8.32
N SER A 209 -4.88 -26.22 8.49
CA SER A 209 -4.22 -25.95 9.77
C SER A 209 -4.67 -24.60 10.32
N THR A 210 -5.63 -24.67 11.24
CA THR A 210 -6.21 -23.57 12.06
C THR A 210 -7.01 -22.50 11.30
N PRO A 211 -8.35 -22.43 11.47
CA PRO A 211 -9.16 -21.36 10.91
C PRO A 211 -8.86 -20.06 11.66
N ASP A 212 -8.20 -19.11 10.99
CA ASP A 212 -8.22 -17.73 11.43
C ASP A 212 -9.66 -17.21 11.21
N PRO A 213 -10.35 -16.72 12.25
CA PRO A 213 -11.73 -16.24 12.13
C PRO A 213 -11.90 -15.04 11.18
N HIS A 214 -10.80 -14.45 10.69
CA HIS A 214 -10.80 -13.38 9.68
C HIS A 214 -10.61 -13.89 8.24
N THR A 215 -10.56 -15.20 8.00
CA THR A 215 -10.36 -15.80 6.66
C THR A 215 -11.68 -16.10 5.93
N ASN A 216 -11.62 -16.09 4.60
CA ASN A 216 -12.75 -16.47 3.76
C ASN A 216 -13.06 -17.97 3.92
N THR A 217 -14.35 -18.32 4.01
CA THR A 217 -14.77 -19.71 4.06
C THR A 217 -14.84 -20.31 2.65
N THR A 218 -14.82 -21.64 2.55
CA THR A 218 -15.12 -22.36 1.30
C THR A 218 -16.47 -21.96 0.70
N THR A 219 -17.45 -21.64 1.55
CA THR A 219 -18.77 -21.18 1.12
C THR A 219 -18.72 -19.81 0.46
N ASP A 220 -17.92 -18.88 0.99
CA ASP A 220 -17.74 -17.55 0.42
C ASP A 220 -17.18 -17.64 -1.01
N TRP A 221 -16.14 -18.46 -1.20
CA TRP A 221 -15.52 -18.69 -2.50
C TRP A 221 -16.45 -19.36 -3.52
N ARG A 222 -17.19 -20.40 -3.11
CA ARG A 222 -18.19 -21.06 -3.99
C ARG A 222 -19.33 -20.13 -4.38
N THR A 223 -19.76 -19.28 -3.45
CA THR A 223 -20.79 -18.27 -3.71
C THR A 223 -20.30 -17.28 -4.76
N LEU A 224 -19.06 -16.80 -4.62
CA LEU A 224 -18.43 -15.92 -5.59
C LEU A 224 -18.30 -16.59 -6.97
N GLU A 225 -17.82 -17.84 -7.04
CA GLU A 225 -17.72 -18.59 -8.30
C GLU A 225 -19.10 -18.74 -8.98
N THR A 226 -20.13 -19.05 -8.21
CA THR A 226 -21.51 -19.19 -8.71
C THR A 226 -21.99 -17.88 -9.33
N TYR A 227 -21.73 -16.75 -8.68
CA TYR A 227 -22.08 -15.44 -9.23
C TYR A 227 -21.29 -15.11 -10.49
N ALA A 228 -19.98 -15.34 -10.49
CA ALA A 228 -19.15 -15.07 -11.66
C ALA A 228 -19.56 -15.91 -12.87
N ARG A 229 -19.87 -17.21 -12.69
CA ARG A 229 -20.39 -18.04 -13.80
C ARG A 229 -21.73 -17.51 -14.32
N ARG A 230 -22.66 -17.15 -13.43
CA ARG A 230 -23.97 -16.61 -13.82
C ARG A 230 -23.85 -15.30 -14.59
N LEU A 231 -22.92 -14.44 -14.18
CA LEU A 231 -22.70 -13.12 -14.77
C LEU A 231 -21.64 -13.14 -15.90
N ARG A 232 -21.04 -14.31 -16.19
CA ARG A 232 -19.92 -14.49 -17.14
C ARG A 232 -18.74 -13.54 -16.87
N LEU A 233 -18.37 -13.42 -15.60
CA LEU A 233 -17.31 -12.52 -15.13
C LEU A 233 -16.00 -13.27 -14.92
N PRO A 234 -14.86 -12.79 -15.45
CA PRO A 234 -13.57 -13.26 -15.02
C PRO A 234 -13.28 -12.74 -13.60
N ILE A 235 -12.79 -13.63 -12.73
CA ILE A 235 -12.28 -13.26 -11.40
C ILE A 235 -10.76 -13.40 -11.41
N ILE A 236 -10.05 -12.29 -11.26
CA ILE A 236 -8.59 -12.23 -11.29
C ILE A 236 -8.08 -12.20 -9.85
N LEU A 237 -7.31 -13.22 -9.50
CA LEU A 237 -6.69 -13.39 -8.19
C LEU A 237 -5.31 -12.77 -8.21
N LEU A 238 -5.13 -11.78 -7.34
CA LEU A 238 -3.87 -11.10 -7.08
C LEU A 238 -3.34 -11.61 -5.74
N ASP A 239 -2.08 -11.99 -5.69
CA ASP A 239 -1.42 -12.33 -4.44
C ASP A 239 0.03 -11.83 -4.44
N PRO A 240 0.52 -11.29 -3.32
CA PRO A 240 1.91 -10.88 -3.19
C PRO A 240 2.94 -11.97 -3.53
N THR A 241 2.55 -13.24 -3.46
CA THR A 241 3.45 -14.36 -3.81
C THR A 241 3.54 -14.63 -5.31
N THR A 242 2.60 -14.14 -6.12
CA THR A 242 2.57 -14.36 -7.59
C THR A 242 3.20 -13.23 -8.38
N ILE A 243 3.38 -12.09 -7.73
CA ILE A 243 4.05 -10.90 -8.21
C ILE A 243 5.12 -10.56 -7.18
N PRO A 244 6.42 -10.78 -7.43
CA PRO A 244 7.50 -10.54 -6.47
C PRO A 244 7.75 -9.03 -6.27
N CYS A 245 6.72 -8.26 -5.91
CA CYS A 245 6.81 -6.91 -5.38
C CYS A 245 7.27 -6.94 -3.92
N HIS A 246 8.44 -7.53 -3.66
CA HIS A 246 9.13 -7.38 -2.39
C HIS A 246 9.34 -5.91 -1.99
N TYR A 247 9.36 -5.71 -0.67
CA TYR A 247 9.43 -4.50 0.19
C TYR A 247 10.36 -3.33 -0.22
N THR A 248 10.97 -3.35 -1.39
CA THR A 248 12.06 -2.45 -1.80
C THR A 248 11.75 -1.61 -3.05
N TYR A 249 10.68 -1.83 -3.81
CA TYR A 249 10.62 -1.19 -5.14
C TYR A 249 10.45 0.34 -5.10
N LEU A 250 9.42 0.90 -4.47
CA LEU A 250 9.26 2.38 -4.46
C LEU A 250 10.47 3.11 -3.90
N ASN A 251 11.00 2.56 -2.81
CA ASN A 251 12.09 3.16 -2.07
C ASN A 251 13.41 3.18 -2.84
N HIS A 252 13.65 2.14 -3.64
CA HIS A 252 14.84 2.01 -4.47
C HIS A 252 14.67 2.66 -5.85
N VAL A 253 13.44 2.78 -6.33
CA VAL A 253 13.10 3.34 -7.65
C VAL A 253 13.08 4.87 -7.60
N LEU A 254 12.56 5.46 -6.52
CA LEU A 254 12.48 6.91 -6.36
C LEU A 254 13.72 7.44 -5.63
N LYS A 255 14.75 7.83 -6.39
CA LYS A 255 15.90 8.57 -5.83
C LYS A 255 15.37 9.81 -5.08
N ASN A 256 15.88 10.03 -3.87
CA ASN A 256 15.46 11.13 -2.98
C ASN A 256 13.98 11.07 -2.54
N LEU A 257 13.36 9.88 -2.50
CA LEU A 257 11.99 9.72 -2.01
C LEU A 257 11.74 10.42 -0.67
N GLY A 258 12.70 10.39 0.26
CA GLY A 258 12.60 11.08 1.55
C GLY A 258 12.38 12.60 1.46
N GLU A 259 12.79 13.25 0.38
CA GLU A 259 12.52 14.67 0.12
C GLU A 259 11.11 14.90 -0.45
N LEU A 260 10.55 13.89 -1.12
CA LEU A 260 9.22 13.95 -1.75
C LEU A 260 8.10 13.47 -0.83
N VAL A 261 8.41 12.58 0.11
CA VAL A 261 7.45 11.96 1.04
C VAL A 261 6.56 12.99 1.76
N PRO A 262 7.07 14.12 2.28
CA PRO A 262 6.19 15.09 2.95
C PRO A 262 5.20 15.77 2.00
N ALA A 263 5.47 15.77 0.69
CA ALA A 263 4.54 16.25 -0.32
C ALA A 263 3.50 15.19 -0.71
N LEU A 264 3.84 13.89 -0.63
CA LEU A 264 2.96 12.79 -1.06
C LEU A 264 1.72 12.60 -0.20
N PHE A 265 1.79 12.94 1.09
CA PHE A 265 0.73 12.67 2.05
C PHE A 265 0.19 13.96 2.69
N PRO A 266 -1.10 14.00 3.06
CA PRO A 266 -1.63 14.99 3.99
C PRO A 266 -0.82 15.02 5.29
N ALA A 267 -0.70 16.19 5.90
CA ALA A 267 0.10 16.38 7.11
C ALA A 267 -0.31 15.46 8.27
N SER A 268 -1.61 15.16 8.40
CA SER A 268 -2.19 14.22 9.37
C SER A 268 -1.65 12.79 9.21
N VAL A 269 -1.78 12.24 8.00
CA VAL A 269 -1.29 10.90 7.63
C VAL A 269 0.22 10.84 7.78
N TYR A 270 0.91 11.88 7.30
CA TYR A 270 2.36 11.95 7.34
C TYR A 270 2.89 11.96 8.79
N THR A 271 2.33 12.82 9.64
CA THR A 271 2.71 12.92 11.06
C THR A 271 2.49 11.59 11.77
N GLU A 272 1.35 10.93 11.54
CA GLU A 272 1.07 9.63 12.15
C GLU A 272 2.12 8.58 11.75
N ASN A 273 2.53 8.53 10.48
CA ASN A 273 3.53 7.59 10.00
C ASN A 273 4.93 7.87 10.55
N VAL A 274 5.31 9.15 10.65
CA VAL A 274 6.58 9.55 11.29
C VAL A 274 6.56 9.10 12.74
N ASN A 275 5.46 9.30 13.47
CA ASN A 275 5.36 8.91 14.88
C ASN A 275 5.50 7.39 15.08
N HIS A 276 4.87 6.57 14.24
CA HIS A 276 5.06 5.11 14.25
C HIS A 276 6.50 4.70 13.97
N TYR A 277 7.12 5.38 13.01
CA TYR A 277 8.51 5.14 12.67
C TYR A 277 9.46 5.55 13.82
N LEU A 278 9.23 6.68 14.48
CA LEU A 278 10.00 7.12 15.65
C LEU A 278 9.88 6.11 16.81
N ASP A 279 8.68 5.59 17.04
CA ASP A 279 8.44 4.53 18.02
C ASP A 279 9.27 3.27 17.72
N LEU A 280 9.27 2.81 16.46
CA LEU A 280 10.10 1.69 16.03
C LEU A 280 11.61 1.98 16.19
N ALA A 281 12.06 3.18 15.83
CA ALA A 281 13.45 3.60 15.96
C ALA A 281 13.94 3.52 17.40
N HIS A 282 13.14 3.98 18.36
CA HIS A 282 13.43 3.81 19.78
C HIS A 282 13.53 2.33 20.16
N VAL A 283 12.54 1.51 19.78
CA VAL A 283 12.55 0.08 20.11
C VAL A 283 13.83 -0.60 19.60
N LEU A 284 14.22 -0.34 18.35
CA LEU A 284 15.38 -1.00 17.74
C LEU A 284 16.71 -0.51 18.34
N VAL A 285 16.87 0.80 18.55
CA VAL A 285 18.07 1.36 19.20
C VAL A 285 18.18 0.89 20.65
N TYR A 286 17.11 0.97 21.42
CA TYR A 286 17.14 0.57 22.83
C TYR A 286 17.26 -0.94 23.03
N ARG A 287 16.91 -1.78 22.05
CA ARG A 287 17.28 -3.21 22.08
C ARG A 287 18.79 -3.43 22.00
N VAL A 288 19.53 -2.62 21.23
CA VAL A 288 21.00 -2.67 21.18
C VAL A 288 21.60 -2.16 22.48
N VAL A 289 21.09 -1.04 23.00
CA VAL A 289 21.49 -0.50 24.31
C VAL A 289 21.24 -1.52 25.44
N ALA A 290 20.06 -2.15 25.42
CA ALA A 290 19.67 -3.18 26.38
C ALA A 290 20.57 -4.42 26.28
N ALA A 291 20.91 -4.86 25.06
CA ALA A 291 21.84 -5.95 24.83
C ALA A 291 23.23 -5.68 25.42
N ALA A 292 23.75 -4.47 25.19
CA ALA A 292 25.03 -4.04 25.75
C ALA A 292 25.00 -4.00 27.28
N ALA A 293 23.90 -3.54 27.87
CA ALA A 293 23.72 -3.44 29.33
C ALA A 293 23.21 -4.74 29.99
N ARG A 294 22.97 -5.81 29.22
CA ARG A 294 22.32 -7.06 29.68
C ARG A 294 20.99 -6.83 30.41
N ARG A 295 20.19 -5.85 29.97
CA ARG A 295 18.85 -5.53 30.51
C ARG A 295 17.76 -5.93 29.51
N HIS A 296 16.52 -6.05 29.97
CA HIS A 296 15.35 -6.33 29.13
C HIS A 296 14.04 -5.88 29.80
N SER A 297 12.93 -6.00 29.08
CA SER A 297 11.56 -5.83 29.58
C SER A 297 11.33 -4.47 30.24
N ALA A 298 10.75 -4.43 31.45
CA ALA A 298 10.40 -3.21 32.16
C ALA A 298 11.62 -2.28 32.42
N ALA A 299 12.80 -2.84 32.66
CA ALA A 299 14.01 -2.06 32.91
C ALA A 299 14.45 -1.23 31.69
N VAL A 300 14.16 -1.73 30.48
CA VAL A 300 14.45 -0.99 29.24
C VAL A 300 13.35 0.00 28.94
N ALA A 301 12.09 -0.41 29.09
CA ALA A 301 10.93 0.45 28.92
C ALA A 301 11.00 1.71 29.79
N SER A 302 11.33 1.57 31.08
CA SER A 302 11.51 2.71 31.99
C SER A 302 12.68 3.62 31.59
N LYS A 303 13.77 3.05 31.05
CA LYS A 303 14.89 3.85 30.52
C LYS A 303 14.49 4.64 29.28
N VAL A 304 13.66 4.05 28.41
CA VAL A 304 13.13 4.73 27.22
C VAL A 304 12.21 5.86 27.66
N ASP A 305 11.26 5.58 28.54
CA ASP A 305 10.30 6.56 29.09
C ASP A 305 11.01 7.78 29.73
N ALA A 306 12.11 7.55 30.45
CA ALA A 306 12.92 8.64 31.02
C ALA A 306 13.73 9.44 29.98
N ALA A 307 13.98 8.89 28.79
CA ALA A 307 14.72 9.55 27.71
C ALA A 307 13.81 10.34 26.75
N ILE A 308 12.50 10.14 26.87
CA ILE A 308 11.45 10.77 26.10
C ILE A 308 11.17 12.17 26.71
N PRO A 309 11.30 13.27 25.93
CA PRO A 309 11.00 14.59 26.47
C PRO A 309 9.52 14.74 26.87
N PRO A 310 9.19 15.32 28.05
CA PRO A 310 7.82 15.39 28.55
C PRO A 310 6.83 16.12 27.63
N HIS A 311 7.28 17.12 26.86
CA HIS A 311 6.42 17.87 25.93
C HIS A 311 6.02 17.09 24.67
N HIS A 312 6.60 15.91 24.45
CA HIS A 312 6.16 14.98 23.42
C HIS A 312 5.15 13.96 23.95
N GLU A 313 4.79 14.00 25.25
CA GLU A 313 3.84 13.07 25.84
C GLU A 313 2.47 13.13 25.13
N GLY A 314 2.08 12.01 24.50
CA GLY A 314 0.82 11.89 23.76
C GLY A 314 0.92 12.08 22.23
N VAL A 315 2.09 12.46 21.70
CA VAL A 315 2.28 12.67 20.25
C VAL A 315 2.60 11.36 19.51
N TRP A 316 3.45 10.53 20.10
CA TRP A 316 3.86 9.19 19.64
C TRP A 316 2.99 8.01 20.09
N PRO A 317 2.87 6.96 19.25
CA PRO A 317 2.52 5.61 19.69
C PRO A 317 3.43 5.19 20.86
N ARG A 318 2.86 4.64 21.93
CA ARG A 318 3.60 4.27 23.17
C ARG A 318 4.15 2.83 23.14
N ALA A 319 4.42 2.24 21.97
CA ALA A 319 4.89 0.85 21.95
C ALA A 319 6.34 0.74 22.46
N CYS A 320 7.15 1.79 22.27
CA CYS A 320 8.53 1.88 22.74
C CYS A 320 8.68 2.01 24.25
N VAL A 321 7.65 2.42 24.98
CA VAL A 321 7.62 2.39 26.45
C VAL A 321 6.93 1.13 27.00
N SER A 322 6.54 0.20 26.12
CA SER A 322 6.00 -1.09 26.54
C SER A 322 7.12 -2.08 26.86
N ALA A 323 7.06 -2.71 28.03
CA ALA A 323 7.95 -3.82 28.37
C ALA A 323 7.90 -4.98 27.35
N ARG A 324 6.76 -5.15 26.65
CA ARG A 324 6.59 -6.16 25.60
C ARG A 324 7.43 -5.90 24.35
N ALA A 325 7.89 -4.67 24.13
CA ALA A 325 8.79 -4.35 23.02
C ALA A 325 10.22 -4.86 23.24
N TYR A 326 10.60 -5.17 24.49
CA TYR A 326 11.95 -5.56 24.90
C TYR A 326 12.04 -6.97 25.50
N PRO A 327 11.52 -8.01 24.84
CA PRO A 327 11.66 -9.36 25.37
C PRO A 327 13.13 -9.80 25.31
N ARG A 328 13.53 -10.70 26.22
CA ARG A 328 14.93 -11.05 26.46
C ARG A 328 15.64 -11.55 25.21
N GLU A 329 14.96 -12.30 24.35
CA GLU A 329 15.48 -12.84 23.10
C GLU A 329 15.74 -11.79 22.03
N ARG A 330 14.92 -10.72 21.97
CA ARG A 330 15.11 -9.60 21.04
C ARG A 330 16.13 -8.58 21.53
N CYS A 331 16.45 -8.58 22.82
CA CYS A 331 17.51 -7.76 23.44
C CYS A 331 18.86 -8.48 23.52
N ARG A 332 19.10 -9.49 22.67
CA ARG A 332 20.44 -10.12 22.50
C ARG A 332 21.14 -9.46 21.32
N MET A 333 22.44 -9.21 21.42
CA MET A 333 23.20 -8.49 20.38
C MET A 333 23.03 -9.12 18.99
N LYS A 334 23.12 -10.46 18.91
CA LYS A 334 22.88 -11.28 17.69
C LYS A 334 21.51 -11.06 17.01
N ARG A 335 20.51 -10.54 17.73
CA ARG A 335 19.18 -10.22 17.20
C ARG A 335 18.95 -8.71 17.08
N ALA A 336 19.47 -7.93 18.02
CA ALA A 336 19.26 -6.48 18.08
C ALA A 336 20.00 -5.74 16.95
N LEU A 337 21.28 -6.06 16.68
CA LEU A 337 22.05 -5.37 15.63
C LEU A 337 21.48 -5.61 14.22
N PRO A 338 21.21 -6.86 13.77
CA PRO A 338 20.62 -7.08 12.45
C PRO A 338 19.24 -6.41 12.28
N ALA A 339 18.43 -6.35 13.34
CA ALA A 339 17.15 -5.68 13.29
C ALA A 339 17.30 -4.14 13.20
N MET A 340 18.26 -3.57 13.93
CA MET A 340 18.57 -2.13 13.91
C MET A 340 19.13 -1.69 12.55
N LYS A 341 19.90 -2.53 11.85
CA LYS A 341 20.47 -2.22 10.52
C LYS A 341 19.42 -1.66 9.54
N GLN A 342 18.19 -2.17 9.61
CA GLN A 342 17.09 -1.73 8.76
C GLN A 342 16.70 -0.25 8.97
N LEU A 343 17.02 0.33 10.14
CA LEU A 343 16.75 1.74 10.43
C LEU A 343 17.48 2.68 9.48
N ALA A 344 18.67 2.32 8.99
CA ALA A 344 19.39 3.18 8.05
C ALA A 344 18.52 3.51 6.84
N TRP A 345 17.80 2.51 6.31
CA TRP A 345 16.91 2.68 5.17
C TRP A 345 15.63 3.46 5.50
N TYR A 346 15.03 3.19 6.66
CA TYR A 346 13.78 3.84 7.06
C TYR A 346 14.00 5.31 7.39
N THR A 347 15.16 5.62 7.98
CA THR A 347 15.54 6.98 8.35
C THR A 347 15.67 7.88 7.14
N ASP A 348 16.22 7.38 6.03
CA ASP A 348 16.34 8.15 4.79
C ASP A 348 14.97 8.63 4.25
N MET A 349 13.85 7.99 4.68
CA MET A 349 12.48 8.33 4.29
C MET A 349 11.70 9.12 5.33
N GLY A 350 12.13 9.07 6.58
CA GLY A 350 11.39 9.64 7.69
C GLY A 350 10.09 8.94 8.05
N MET A 351 9.82 7.75 7.50
CA MET A 351 8.61 6.97 7.77
C MET A 351 8.86 5.46 7.63
N MET A 352 7.88 4.66 8.05
CA MET A 352 7.89 3.21 7.83
C MET A 352 7.94 2.91 6.33
N PRO A 353 8.72 1.90 5.89
CA PRO A 353 8.80 1.57 4.47
C PRO A 353 7.42 1.10 3.98
N LEU A 354 7.09 1.50 2.76
CA LEU A 354 5.87 1.06 2.09
C LEU A 354 5.87 -0.47 1.94
N GLY A 355 4.72 -1.10 2.16
CA GLY A 355 4.59 -2.56 2.14
C GLY A 355 5.03 -3.28 3.41
N SER A 356 5.53 -2.58 4.46
CA SER A 356 5.86 -3.22 5.75
C SER A 356 4.67 -3.52 6.65
N ALA A 357 3.51 -2.93 6.37
CA ALA A 357 2.26 -3.35 6.97
C ALA A 357 1.98 -4.82 6.58
N ARG A 358 1.18 -5.53 7.39
CA ARG A 358 0.88 -6.97 7.26
C ARG A 358 0.58 -7.40 5.81
N ALA A 359 0.63 -8.72 5.56
CA ALA A 359 0.53 -9.40 4.26
C ALA A 359 -0.52 -8.89 3.22
N SER A 360 -1.48 -8.03 3.60
CA SER A 360 -2.38 -7.33 2.68
C SER A 360 -1.72 -6.18 1.89
N SER A 361 -0.72 -5.48 2.45
CA SER A 361 -0.14 -4.25 1.86
C SER A 361 0.80 -4.48 0.67
N ALA A 362 1.37 -5.68 0.53
CA ALA A 362 2.17 -6.01 -0.65
C ALA A 362 1.36 -6.01 -1.97
N ALA A 363 0.03 -5.84 -1.90
CA ALA A 363 -0.85 -5.66 -3.05
C ALA A 363 -1.00 -4.19 -3.51
N GLY A 364 -0.88 -3.17 -2.65
CA GLY A 364 -1.25 -1.79 -3.01
C GLY A 364 -0.48 -1.23 -4.21
N VAL A 365 0.84 -1.40 -4.19
CA VAL A 365 1.74 -0.93 -5.26
C VAL A 365 1.67 -1.83 -6.48
N ALA A 366 1.55 -3.15 -6.30
CA ALA A 366 1.38 -4.08 -7.42
C ALA A 366 0.09 -3.78 -8.23
N ARG A 367 -0.95 -3.24 -7.56
CA ARG A 367 -2.21 -2.84 -8.19
C ARG A 367 -2.09 -1.62 -9.10
N VAL A 368 -0.99 -0.86 -9.11
CA VAL A 368 -0.87 0.35 -9.97
C VAL A 368 -1.07 0.02 -11.45
N LEU A 369 -0.70 -1.18 -11.88
CA LEU A 369 -0.89 -1.64 -13.27
C LEU A 369 -2.33 -2.12 -13.55
N LEU A 370 -3.18 -2.29 -12.53
CA LEU A 370 -4.59 -2.66 -12.66
C LEU A 370 -5.50 -1.44 -12.85
N GLY A 371 -4.99 -0.43 -13.54
CA GLY A 371 -5.70 0.80 -13.85
C GLY A 371 -6.23 0.82 -15.28
N PRO A 372 -7.11 1.78 -15.60
CA PRO A 372 -7.62 1.95 -16.96
C PRO A 372 -6.49 2.22 -17.96
N GLY A 373 -6.47 1.46 -19.05
CA GLY A 373 -5.52 1.55 -20.15
C GLY A 373 -4.11 1.04 -19.84
N ARG A 374 -3.94 0.20 -18.81
CA ARG A 374 -2.62 -0.24 -18.32
C ARG A 374 -2.35 -1.75 -18.50
N ALA A 375 -2.94 -2.36 -19.52
CA ALA A 375 -2.56 -3.71 -19.90
C ALA A 375 -1.04 -3.81 -20.13
N THR A 376 -0.43 -4.93 -19.75
CA THR A 376 1.01 -5.13 -19.90
C THR A 376 1.33 -6.55 -20.36
N ASP A 377 2.35 -6.67 -21.22
CA ASP A 377 2.90 -7.93 -21.69
C ASP A 377 3.82 -8.64 -20.68
N ALA A 378 4.13 -7.99 -19.54
CA ALA A 378 4.99 -8.54 -18.50
C ALA A 378 4.27 -9.54 -17.59
N VAL A 379 2.93 -9.56 -17.65
CA VAL A 379 2.05 -10.38 -16.81
C VAL A 379 1.14 -11.24 -17.66
N MET A 380 0.58 -12.26 -17.03
CA MET A 380 -0.44 -13.11 -17.59
C MET A 380 -1.55 -13.39 -16.57
N CYS A 381 -2.79 -13.42 -17.04
CA CYS A 381 -3.98 -13.84 -16.32
C CYS A 381 -4.21 -15.32 -16.63
N VAL A 382 -3.71 -16.21 -15.77
CA VAL A 382 -3.73 -17.67 -16.00
C VAL A 382 -5.05 -18.27 -15.56
N PRO A 383 -5.88 -18.80 -16.47
CA PRO A 383 -7.15 -19.43 -16.10
C PRO A 383 -6.91 -20.66 -15.22
N VAL A 384 -7.60 -20.75 -14.08
CA VAL A 384 -7.48 -21.84 -13.10
C VAL A 384 -8.84 -22.35 -12.62
N GLU A 385 -8.87 -23.64 -12.32
CA GLU A 385 -9.93 -24.29 -11.57
C GLU A 385 -9.45 -24.52 -10.13
N ILE A 386 -10.20 -24.04 -9.15
CA ILE A 386 -9.82 -24.10 -7.73
C ILE A 386 -10.62 -25.20 -7.04
N ALA A 387 -9.92 -26.16 -6.45
CA ALA A 387 -10.49 -27.12 -5.54
C ALA A 387 -10.44 -26.55 -4.11
N PHE A 388 -11.48 -25.81 -3.72
CA PHE A 388 -11.56 -25.17 -2.40
C PHE A 388 -11.41 -26.16 -1.23
N ARG A 389 -11.78 -27.42 -1.44
CA ARG A 389 -11.50 -28.50 -0.48
C ARG A 389 -10.06 -28.96 -0.67
N GLY A 390 -9.18 -28.58 0.25
CA GLY A 390 -7.77 -28.95 0.23
C GLY A 390 -6.83 -27.90 -0.36
N GLY A 391 -7.35 -26.74 -0.79
CA GLY A 391 -6.53 -25.60 -1.23
C GLY A 391 -5.73 -25.82 -2.52
N ALA A 392 -6.06 -26.87 -3.29
CA ALA A 392 -5.40 -27.17 -4.55
C ALA A 392 -6.06 -26.40 -5.72
N PHE A 393 -5.30 -26.13 -6.77
CA PHE A 393 -5.81 -25.54 -8.01
C PHE A 393 -5.09 -26.12 -9.22
N ARG A 394 -5.63 -25.94 -10.42
CA ARG A 394 -4.98 -26.38 -11.67
C ARG A 394 -5.21 -25.37 -12.78
N VAL A 395 -4.26 -25.22 -13.69
CA VAL A 395 -4.46 -24.44 -14.92
C VAL A 395 -5.54 -25.11 -15.74
N SER A 396 -6.54 -24.34 -16.17
CA SER A 396 -7.70 -24.86 -16.88
C SER A 396 -8.27 -23.83 -17.84
N SER A 397 -8.39 -24.16 -19.12
CA SER A 397 -8.98 -23.25 -20.11
C SER A 397 -10.48 -22.96 -19.89
N ALA A 398 -11.12 -23.69 -18.98
CA ALA A 398 -12.51 -23.48 -18.56
C ALA A 398 -12.62 -22.87 -17.14
N GLY A 399 -11.51 -22.41 -16.57
CA GLY A 399 -11.47 -21.79 -15.25
C GLY A 399 -12.27 -20.49 -15.18
N THR A 400 -13.11 -20.32 -14.15
CA THR A 400 -13.77 -19.04 -13.85
C THR A 400 -12.82 -18.05 -13.19
N PHE A 401 -11.82 -18.56 -12.50
CA PHE A 401 -10.78 -17.77 -11.85
C PHE A 401 -9.57 -17.66 -12.76
N CYS A 402 -8.84 -16.55 -12.67
CA CYS A 402 -7.54 -16.35 -13.28
C CYS A 402 -6.54 -15.97 -12.20
N VAL A 403 -5.31 -16.47 -12.25
CA VAL A 403 -4.22 -16.00 -11.40
C VAL A 403 -3.42 -14.97 -12.18
N TYR A 404 -3.25 -13.77 -11.62
CA TYR A 404 -2.37 -12.76 -12.17
C TYR A 404 -0.92 -13.03 -11.73
N THR A 405 -0.03 -13.27 -12.68
CA THR A 405 1.39 -13.58 -12.40
C THR A 405 2.29 -13.12 -13.53
N LEU A 406 3.61 -13.15 -13.32
CA LEU A 406 4.59 -12.81 -14.36
C LEU A 406 4.49 -13.77 -15.55
N ASP A 407 4.58 -13.24 -16.77
CA ASP A 407 4.62 -14.05 -17.99
C ASP A 407 5.97 -14.77 -18.11
N ARG A 408 6.06 -15.97 -17.52
CA ARG A 408 7.22 -16.85 -17.58
C ARG A 408 7.16 -17.82 -18.77
N THR A 409 6.25 -17.62 -19.72
CA THR A 409 6.29 -18.34 -21.00
C THR A 409 7.39 -17.78 -21.91
N LYS A 410 7.78 -16.52 -21.66
CA LYS A 410 8.96 -15.83 -22.22
C LYS A 410 10.17 -16.03 -21.27
N GLU A 411 11.40 -15.78 -21.75
CA GLU A 411 12.65 -15.99 -20.98
C GLU A 411 12.53 -15.50 -19.53
N SER A 412 12.70 -16.42 -18.57
CA SER A 412 12.21 -16.26 -17.20
C SER A 412 12.75 -15.01 -16.49
N GLY A 413 14.01 -14.61 -16.71
CA GLY A 413 14.58 -13.40 -16.08
C GLY A 413 14.10 -12.07 -16.66
N ARG A 414 13.68 -12.04 -17.92
CA ARG A 414 13.31 -10.81 -18.63
C ARG A 414 11.96 -10.27 -18.18
N ALA A 415 10.98 -11.15 -17.95
CA ALA A 415 9.64 -10.75 -17.53
C ALA A 415 9.61 -10.06 -16.17
N GLU A 416 10.42 -10.54 -15.23
CA GLU A 416 10.54 -9.94 -13.90
C GLU A 416 11.17 -8.55 -13.97
N ALA A 417 12.28 -8.40 -14.68
CA ALA A 417 12.91 -7.10 -14.89
C ALA A 417 11.97 -6.10 -15.60
N LEU A 418 11.25 -6.56 -16.63
CA LEU A 418 10.27 -5.74 -17.35
C LEU A 418 9.12 -5.30 -16.44
N PHE A 419 8.56 -6.22 -15.67
CA PHE A 419 7.48 -5.91 -14.74
C PHE A 419 7.92 -4.88 -13.70
N HIS A 420 9.10 -5.06 -13.10
CA HIS A 420 9.65 -4.09 -12.16
C HIS A 420 9.89 -2.73 -12.81
N ALA A 421 10.39 -2.69 -14.04
CA ALA A 421 10.57 -1.45 -14.78
C ALA A 421 9.23 -0.73 -15.03
N GLN A 422 8.17 -1.45 -15.38
CA GLN A 422 6.85 -0.87 -15.64
C GLN A 422 6.15 -0.39 -14.36
N VAL A 423 6.20 -1.16 -13.27
CA VAL A 423 5.68 -0.70 -11.97
C VAL A 423 6.44 0.56 -11.53
N ALA A 424 7.77 0.54 -11.67
CA ALA A 424 8.62 1.68 -11.39
C ALA A 424 8.21 2.91 -12.20
N GLU A 425 8.08 2.77 -13.52
CA GLU A 425 7.69 3.84 -14.42
C GLU A 425 6.29 4.39 -14.09
N ALA A 426 5.29 3.52 -13.87
CA ALA A 426 3.94 3.95 -13.54
C ALA A 426 3.89 4.73 -12.22
N VAL A 427 4.63 4.26 -11.21
CA VAL A 427 4.74 4.91 -9.91
C VAL A 427 5.48 6.24 -10.04
N VAL A 428 6.66 6.24 -10.68
CA VAL A 428 7.49 7.44 -10.88
C VAL A 428 6.72 8.48 -11.67
N GLY A 429 6.13 8.12 -12.80
CA GLY A 429 5.33 9.01 -13.61
C GLY A 429 4.14 9.59 -12.86
N GLY A 430 3.43 8.77 -12.07
CA GLY A 430 2.31 9.23 -11.23
C GLY A 430 2.76 10.20 -10.13
N VAL A 431 3.83 9.86 -9.40
CA VAL A 431 4.39 10.69 -8.33
C VAL A 431 4.99 11.98 -8.89
N GLU A 432 5.79 11.92 -9.95
CA GLU A 432 6.37 13.10 -10.59
C GLU A 432 5.27 14.01 -11.16
N GLY A 433 4.25 13.43 -11.80
CA GLY A 433 3.09 14.16 -12.29
C GLY A 433 2.39 14.92 -11.16
N PHE A 434 2.12 14.24 -10.05
CA PHE A 434 1.57 14.86 -8.84
C PHE A 434 2.48 15.99 -8.35
N VAL A 435 3.77 15.72 -8.17
CA VAL A 435 4.73 16.68 -7.61
C VAL A 435 4.85 17.92 -8.49
N LYS A 436 5.00 17.76 -9.80
CA LYS A 436 5.03 18.87 -10.77
C LYS A 436 3.74 19.68 -10.70
N GLY A 437 2.58 19.02 -10.79
CA GLY A 437 1.28 19.69 -10.72
C GLY A 437 1.05 20.39 -9.37
N PHE A 438 1.48 19.78 -8.27
CA PHE A 438 1.42 20.36 -6.93
C PHE A 438 2.27 21.64 -6.86
N TYR A 439 3.51 21.60 -7.33
CA TYR A 439 4.39 22.77 -7.39
C TYR A 439 3.84 23.86 -8.30
N GLU A 440 3.31 23.51 -9.47
CA GLU A 440 2.74 24.47 -10.43
C GLU A 440 1.47 25.15 -9.88
N ARG A 441 0.52 24.37 -9.34
CA ARG A 441 -0.70 24.90 -8.71
C ARG A 441 -0.37 25.88 -7.59
N ARG A 442 0.62 25.54 -6.77
CA ARG A 442 1.01 26.36 -5.62
C ARG A 442 1.86 27.57 -6.02
N LYS A 443 2.71 27.46 -7.05
CA LYS A 443 3.42 28.58 -7.67
C LYS A 443 2.42 29.63 -8.18
N ASN A 444 1.35 29.19 -8.82
CA ASN A 444 0.33 30.06 -9.41
C ASN A 444 -0.59 30.69 -8.36
N GLN A 445 -0.93 29.95 -7.29
CA GLN A 445 -1.75 30.51 -6.22
C GLN A 445 -0.99 31.53 -5.35
N TRP A 446 0.32 31.35 -5.14
CA TRP A 446 1.05 32.08 -4.09
C TRP A 446 2.10 33.08 -4.60
N GLY A 447 2.34 33.13 -5.92
CA GLY A 447 3.39 33.95 -6.54
C GLY A 447 4.78 33.41 -6.17
N TYR A 448 5.63 33.14 -7.16
CA TYR A 448 7.06 32.77 -7.06
C TYR A 448 7.54 32.17 -5.71
N GLN A 449 7.68 30.83 -5.66
CA GLN A 449 8.13 29.99 -4.53
C GLN A 449 8.38 30.70 -3.18
N PRO A 450 7.38 30.80 -2.30
CA PRO A 450 7.59 31.02 -0.88
C PRO A 450 7.81 29.68 -0.16
N GLU A 451 8.64 29.72 0.89
CA GLU A 451 9.02 28.60 1.74
C GLU A 451 7.81 27.78 2.26
N GLY A 452 7.80 26.45 2.06
CA GLY A 452 6.78 25.59 2.70
C GLY A 452 6.44 24.29 1.96
N LEU A 453 6.75 24.20 0.67
CA LEU A 453 6.27 23.11 -0.18
C LEU A 453 7.04 21.82 0.06
N GLY A 454 6.34 20.71 0.36
CA GLY A 454 6.98 19.46 0.79
C GLY A 454 7.75 19.59 2.11
N GLN A 455 7.40 20.58 2.93
CA GLN A 455 8.08 20.74 4.23
C GLN A 455 7.48 19.80 5.26
N VAL A 456 8.38 19.14 5.95
CA VAL A 456 8.10 18.42 7.18
C VAL A 456 7.31 19.35 8.12
N PRO A 457 6.13 18.95 8.64
CA PRO A 457 5.39 19.77 9.58
C PRO A 457 6.29 20.24 10.73
N ASP A 458 6.14 21.50 11.16
CA ASP A 458 7.05 22.10 12.15
C ASP A 458 7.20 21.25 13.44
N GLY A 459 6.09 20.68 13.93
CA GLY A 459 6.10 19.78 15.08
C GLY A 459 6.93 18.51 14.83
N VAL A 460 6.84 17.95 13.62
CA VAL A 460 7.64 16.79 13.20
C VAL A 460 9.12 17.15 13.09
N ALA A 461 9.45 18.33 12.53
CA ALA A 461 10.84 18.77 12.38
C ALA A 461 11.54 18.96 13.73
N VAL A 462 10.86 19.59 14.70
CA VAL A 462 11.37 19.79 16.07
C VAL A 462 11.55 18.44 16.78
N MET A 463 10.52 17.61 16.75
CA MET A 463 10.55 16.28 17.37
C MET A 463 11.67 15.43 16.78
N TRP A 464 11.84 15.43 15.46
CA TRP A 464 12.94 14.72 14.79
C TRP A 464 14.30 15.23 15.29
N GLY A 465 14.53 16.55 15.31
CA GLY A 465 15.78 17.13 15.79
C GLY A 465 16.15 16.69 17.21
N GLU A 466 15.18 16.67 18.13
CA GLU A 466 15.42 16.32 19.54
C GLU A 466 15.60 14.81 19.76
N VAL A 467 14.70 14.00 19.19
CA VAL A 467 14.68 12.54 19.37
C VAL A 467 15.94 11.91 18.78
N TYR A 468 16.34 12.32 17.57
CA TYR A 468 17.44 11.66 16.89
C TYR A 468 18.79 11.94 17.51
N GLN A 469 19.00 13.13 18.05
CA GLN A 469 20.21 13.42 18.82
C GLN A 469 20.31 12.49 20.04
N GLY A 470 19.17 12.22 20.71
CA GLY A 470 19.09 11.22 21.77
C GLY A 470 19.50 9.82 21.29
N LEU A 471 18.93 9.34 20.18
CA LEU A 471 19.24 8.01 19.62
C LEU A 471 20.70 7.89 19.15
N ILE A 472 21.22 8.90 18.45
CA ILE A 472 22.62 8.96 18.03
C ILE A 472 23.55 8.90 19.24
N LYS A 473 23.25 9.66 20.30
CA LYS A 473 24.03 9.65 21.55
C LYS A 473 24.04 8.27 22.20
N GLN A 474 22.91 7.57 22.25
CA GLN A 474 22.85 6.20 22.77
C GLN A 474 23.72 5.24 21.93
N LEU A 475 23.60 5.27 20.60
CA LEU A 475 24.36 4.39 19.72
C LEU A 475 25.88 4.65 19.80
N ARG A 476 26.30 5.92 19.76
CA ARG A 476 27.71 6.30 19.93
C ARG A 476 28.24 5.85 21.28
N GLY A 477 27.47 6.03 22.36
CA GLY A 477 27.85 5.60 23.70
C GLY A 477 28.05 4.08 23.81
N VAL A 478 27.19 3.29 23.17
CA VAL A 478 27.36 1.83 23.12
C VAL A 478 28.58 1.43 22.29
N ALA A 479 28.77 2.05 21.11
CA ALA A 479 29.87 1.73 20.20
C ALA A 479 31.26 2.09 20.78
N GLN A 480 31.33 3.16 21.58
CA GLN A 480 32.56 3.61 22.24
C GLN A 480 32.80 2.91 23.59
N GLY A 481 31.77 2.29 24.17
CA GLY A 481 31.84 1.59 25.46
C GLY A 481 32.47 0.20 25.38
N GLU A 482 32.52 -0.49 26.52
CA GLU A 482 33.10 -1.84 26.63
C GLU A 482 32.45 -2.86 25.69
N ALA A 483 31.12 -2.78 25.54
CA ALA A 483 30.37 -3.66 24.64
C ALA A 483 30.81 -3.48 23.18
N GLY A 484 31.08 -2.25 22.75
CA GLY A 484 31.50 -1.92 21.38
C GLY A 484 32.93 -2.34 21.04
N LYS A 485 33.82 -2.47 22.04
CA LYS A 485 35.20 -2.96 21.82
C LYS A 485 35.24 -4.39 21.29
N GLY A 486 34.27 -5.22 21.67
CA GLY A 486 34.14 -6.61 21.23
C GLY A 486 33.39 -6.80 19.91
N TRP A 487 32.95 -5.72 19.26
CA TRP A 487 32.23 -5.80 17.99
C TRP A 487 33.19 -6.05 16.82
N SER A 488 32.73 -6.83 15.87
CA SER A 488 33.35 -6.97 14.55
C SER A 488 33.34 -5.64 13.79
N GLU A 489 34.22 -5.52 12.80
CA GLU A 489 34.24 -4.34 11.91
C GLU A 489 32.96 -4.21 11.08
N GLU A 490 32.23 -5.30 10.83
CA GLU A 490 30.90 -5.23 10.20
C GLU A 490 29.87 -4.59 11.14
N GLU A 491 29.81 -5.01 12.40
CA GLU A 491 28.88 -4.46 13.39
C GLU A 491 29.14 -2.97 13.66
N LYS A 492 30.41 -2.56 13.73
CA LYS A 492 30.78 -1.14 13.84
C LYS A 492 30.32 -0.33 12.62
N ARG A 493 30.52 -0.86 11.41
CA ARG A 493 30.04 -0.23 10.16
C ARG A 493 28.51 -0.13 10.12
N ASP A 494 27.79 -1.14 10.57
CA ASP A 494 26.33 -1.13 10.61
C ASP A 494 25.82 -0.04 11.58
N VAL A 495 26.41 0.11 12.76
CA VAL A 495 26.06 1.19 13.70
C VAL A 495 26.40 2.56 13.13
N GLN A 496 27.58 2.72 12.52
CA GLN A 496 27.97 3.97 11.85
C GLN A 496 27.04 4.32 10.69
N SER A 497 26.59 3.34 9.91
CA SER A 497 25.62 3.52 8.83
C SER A 497 24.30 4.06 9.35
N VAL A 498 23.76 3.47 10.43
CA VAL A 498 22.55 3.99 11.08
C VAL A 498 22.79 5.41 11.59
N VAL A 499 23.84 5.66 12.38
CA VAL A 499 24.18 7.00 12.90
C VAL A 499 24.31 8.03 11.78
N LYS A 500 24.93 7.67 10.66
CA LYS A 500 25.05 8.53 9.47
C LYS A 500 23.68 8.81 8.86
N ALA A 501 22.81 7.82 8.69
CA ALA A 501 21.45 8.01 8.20
C ALA A 501 20.64 8.93 9.14
N LEU A 502 20.75 8.73 10.46
CA LEU A 502 20.10 9.59 11.47
C LEU A 502 20.55 11.05 11.34
N GLY A 503 21.85 11.29 11.16
CA GLY A 503 22.42 12.63 11.12
C GLY A 503 22.37 13.32 9.75
N THR A 504 22.42 12.57 8.66
CA THR A 504 22.68 13.10 7.30
C THR A 504 21.84 12.46 6.19
N GLY A 505 20.87 11.61 6.53
CA GLY A 505 19.96 11.03 5.55
C GLY A 505 19.15 12.08 4.79
N SER A 506 18.57 11.71 3.65
CA SER A 506 17.78 12.62 2.81
C SER A 506 16.67 13.29 3.59
N PHE A 507 15.95 12.52 4.42
CA PHE A 507 14.92 13.07 5.29
C PHE A 507 15.47 14.03 6.36
N THR A 508 16.55 13.68 7.05
CA THR A 508 17.19 14.58 8.02
C THR A 508 17.63 15.88 7.36
N THR A 509 18.11 15.82 6.12
CA THR A 509 18.46 16.99 5.32
C THR A 509 17.23 17.88 5.06
N ALA A 510 16.09 17.27 4.71
CA ALA A 510 14.82 17.99 4.56
C ALA A 510 14.38 18.67 5.87
N VAL A 511 14.46 17.97 7.00
CA VAL A 511 14.17 18.51 8.36
C VAL A 511 15.10 19.66 8.73
N VAL A 512 16.41 19.48 8.57
CA VAL A 512 17.43 20.51 8.86
C VAL A 512 17.18 21.76 8.02
N GLY A 513 16.74 21.60 6.77
CA GLY A 513 16.28 22.69 5.92
C GLY A 513 15.16 23.52 6.57
N VAL A 514 14.16 22.88 7.18
CA VAL A 514 13.07 23.55 7.90
C VAL A 514 13.58 24.25 9.16
N LEU A 515 14.37 23.58 9.99
CA LEU A 515 14.90 24.13 11.23
C LEU A 515 15.82 25.34 11.01
N ARG A 516 16.69 25.30 9.99
CA ARG A 516 17.55 26.44 9.61
C ARG A 516 16.73 27.65 9.16
N LYS A 517 15.61 27.44 8.47
CA LYS A 517 14.70 28.54 8.08
C LYS A 517 14.03 29.17 9.29
N ARG A 518 13.60 28.36 10.28
CA ARG A 518 13.04 28.87 11.54
C ARG A 518 14.02 29.78 12.29
N ALA A 519 15.30 29.37 12.33
CA ALA A 519 16.37 30.18 12.93
C ALA A 519 16.54 31.53 12.22
N ARG A 520 16.53 31.55 10.88
CA ARG A 520 16.59 32.80 10.09
C ARG A 520 15.42 33.74 10.34
N LYS A 521 14.24 33.20 10.70
CA LYS A 521 13.03 33.98 11.01
C LYS A 521 12.94 34.46 12.47
N GLY A 522 13.99 34.28 13.28
CA GLY A 522 13.98 34.71 14.68
C GLY A 522 12.98 33.97 15.58
N LYS A 523 12.40 32.85 15.10
CA LYS A 523 11.44 32.02 15.87
C LYS A 523 12.17 30.89 16.63
N SER A 524 13.40 31.09 17.07
CA SER A 524 14.19 30.04 17.72
C SER A 524 13.83 29.90 19.20
N ASN A 525 13.14 28.81 19.56
CA ASN A 525 13.41 28.15 20.83
C ASN A 525 14.58 27.20 20.55
N GLY A 526 15.70 27.38 21.24
CA GLY A 526 17.00 26.84 20.87
C GLY A 526 17.07 25.32 20.84
N CYS A 527 17.16 24.75 19.65
CA CYS A 527 17.61 23.38 19.44
C CYS A 527 18.56 23.36 18.23
N TRP A 528 19.85 23.41 18.51
CA TRP A 528 20.89 23.43 17.48
C TRP A 528 21.31 22.00 17.15
N ILE A 529 21.24 21.67 15.86
CA ILE A 529 21.92 20.50 15.28
C ILE A 529 23.34 20.96 14.96
N SER A 530 24.29 20.70 15.86
CA SER A 530 25.73 20.79 15.52
C SER A 530 26.10 19.55 14.70
N GLY A 531 26.58 19.78 13.47
CA GLY A 531 27.03 18.74 12.53
C GLY A 531 28.24 17.96 13.02
#